data_AF-A0A974HPR4-F1
#
_entry.id   AF-A0A974HPR4-F1
#
_cell.length_a   1.000
_cell.length_b   1.000
_cell.length_c   1.000
_cell.angle_alpha   90.00
_cell.angle_beta   90.00
_cell.angle_gamma   90.00
#
_symmetry.space_group_name_H-M   'P 1'
#
loop_
_entity.id
_entity.type
_entity.pdbx_description
1 polymer ?
#
loop_
_entity_poly.entity_id
_entity_poly.type
_entity_poly.pdbx_seq_one_letter_code
_entity_poly.pdbx_strand_id
1 'polypeptide(L)'
;TGYIAHLRGFYTCVSKYVVYVLVCPCGLIYVGETTQMIKSRISQHRSDINLGNMSQPVSKHFLEKGHSADQLRFLVLEMIPPLKNGGDRELRLKQREVWWIHKLGSLQPKGLNRDYDLYLF
;
A
#
# COMPACT_ATOMS: atom_id res chain seq x y z
N THR A 1 21.63 -3.81 -0.89
CA THR A 1 21.31 -3.22 -2.20
C THR A 1 19.98 -2.51 -2.08
N GLY A 2 19.94 -1.19 -2.27
CA GLY A 2 18.69 -0.41 -2.24
C GLY A 2 18.07 -0.33 -3.63
N TYR A 3 16.73 -0.34 -3.73
CA TYR A 3 16.02 -0.05 -4.96
C TYR A 3 15.63 1.43 -4.99
N ILE A 4 16.06 2.15 -6.03
CA ILE A 4 15.66 3.54 -6.25
C ILE A 4 14.49 3.56 -7.23
N ALA A 5 13.33 3.98 -6.75
CA ALA A 5 12.14 4.17 -7.57
C ALA A 5 12.03 5.63 -8.01
N HIS A 6 11.96 5.87 -9.32
CA HIS A 6 11.58 7.19 -9.85
C HIS A 6 10.06 7.26 -9.92
N LEU A 7 9.45 8.06 -9.05
CA LEU A 7 8.01 8.31 -9.09
C LEU A 7 7.66 9.04 -10.38
N ARG A 8 6.73 8.47 -11.16
CA ARG A 8 6.31 9.04 -12.45
C ARG A 8 4.89 9.59 -12.32
N GLY A 9 4.78 10.91 -12.25
CA GLY A 9 3.51 11.62 -12.27
C GLY A 9 3.27 12.48 -11.03
N PHE A 10 2.23 13.30 -11.10
CA PHE A 10 1.79 14.15 -10.00
C PHE A 10 0.63 13.47 -9.27
N TYR A 11 0.84 13.15 -8.00
CA TYR A 11 -0.17 12.50 -7.15
C TYR A 11 -0.68 13.48 -6.10
N THR A 12 -1.99 13.50 -5.91
CA THR A 12 -2.66 14.36 -4.92
C THR A 12 -3.44 13.50 -3.94
N CYS A 13 -3.95 14.13 -2.87
CA CYS A 13 -4.77 13.45 -1.88
C CYS A 13 -6.08 12.85 -2.46
N VAL A 14 -6.51 13.29 -3.65
CA VAL A 14 -7.72 12.81 -4.33
C VAL A 14 -7.45 11.79 -5.44
N SER A 15 -6.18 11.41 -5.65
CA SER A 15 -5.81 10.35 -6.60
C SER A 15 -6.51 9.02 -6.28
N LYS A 16 -7.03 8.35 -7.32
CA LYS A 16 -7.73 7.06 -7.28
C LYS A 16 -7.03 6.03 -8.17
N TYR A 17 -7.31 4.74 -7.96
CA TYR A 17 -6.68 3.62 -8.68
C TYR A 17 -5.15 3.67 -8.55
N VAL A 18 -4.69 3.68 -7.31
CA VAL A 18 -3.28 3.83 -6.98
C VAL A 18 -2.75 2.64 -6.21
N VAL A 19 -1.50 2.29 -6.48
CA VAL A 19 -0.68 1.46 -5.60
C VAL A 19 0.13 2.40 -4.72
N TYR A 20 0.13 2.15 -3.42
CA TYR A 20 0.83 2.95 -2.42
C TYR A 20 1.66 2.06 -1.49
N VAL A 21 2.60 2.69 -0.80
CA VAL A 21 3.39 2.06 0.27
C VAL A 21 3.13 2.80 1.58
N LEU A 22 3.01 2.04 2.67
CA LEU A 22 3.06 2.52 4.04
C LEU A 22 4.41 2.15 4.64
N VAL A 23 5.00 3.06 5.39
CA VAL A 23 6.31 2.89 6.03
C VAL A 23 6.14 2.96 7.54
N CYS A 24 6.56 1.90 8.21
CA CYS A 24 6.62 1.78 9.66
C CYS A 24 7.92 2.40 10.20
N PRO A 25 7.94 2.98 11.41
CA PRO A 25 9.16 3.38 12.11
C PRO A 25 10.21 2.26 12.26
N CYS A 26 9.80 0.99 12.27
CA CYS A 26 10.70 -0.16 12.26
C CYS A 26 11.52 -0.31 10.96
N GLY A 27 11.24 0.48 9.92
CA GLY A 27 11.81 0.32 8.58
C GLY A 27 11.10 -0.74 7.73
N LEU A 28 10.04 -1.38 8.26
CA LEU A 28 9.20 -2.31 7.51
C LEU A 28 8.17 -1.57 6.66
N ILE A 29 7.81 -2.16 5.53
CA ILE A 29 6.88 -1.57 4.57
C ILE A 29 5.67 -2.47 4.31
N TYR A 30 4.54 -1.85 3.98
CA TYR A 30 3.34 -2.50 3.46
C TYR A 30 2.99 -1.89 2.11
N VAL A 31 2.76 -2.70 1.09
CA VAL A 31 2.24 -2.25 -0.21
C VAL A 31 0.75 -2.58 -0.26
N GLY A 32 -0.04 -1.60 -0.71
CA GLY A 32 -1.49 -1.75 -0.85
C GLY A 32 -2.00 -1.08 -2.11
N GLU A 33 -3.17 -1.49 -2.59
CA GLU A 33 -3.92 -0.78 -3.62
C GLU A 33 -5.15 -0.05 -3.07
N THR A 34 -5.65 0.93 -3.83
CA THR A 34 -7.02 1.41 -3.66
C THR A 34 -7.63 1.96 -4.95
N THR A 35 -8.91 1.62 -5.19
CA THR A 35 -9.78 2.27 -6.17
C THR A 35 -10.41 3.58 -5.65
N GLN A 36 -10.40 3.80 -4.33
CA GLN A 36 -10.91 5.00 -3.67
C GLN A 36 -9.87 6.13 -3.69
N MET A 37 -10.22 7.31 -3.16
CA MET A 37 -9.23 8.38 -2.98
C MET A 37 -8.18 7.95 -1.97
N ILE A 38 -6.90 8.18 -2.26
CA ILE A 38 -5.81 7.78 -1.38
C ILE A 38 -5.96 8.38 0.03
N LYS A 39 -6.42 9.63 0.17
CA LYS A 39 -6.68 10.23 1.49
C LYS A 39 -7.65 9.41 2.34
N SER A 40 -8.70 8.85 1.73
CA SER A 40 -9.71 8.06 2.44
C SER A 40 -9.11 6.73 2.90
N ARG A 41 -8.31 6.07 2.04
CA ARG A 41 -7.65 4.82 2.41
C ARG A 41 -6.62 5.01 3.53
N ILE A 42 -5.82 6.08 3.48
CA ILE A 42 -4.86 6.40 4.56
C ILE A 42 -5.59 6.75 5.87
N SER A 43 -6.70 7.49 5.79
CA SER A 43 -7.53 7.78 6.96
C SER A 43 -8.08 6.51 7.60
N GLN A 44 -8.49 5.52 6.80
CA GLN A 44 -8.96 4.24 7.31
C GLN A 44 -7.87 3.51 8.09
N HIS A 45 -6.66 3.37 7.53
CA HIS A 45 -5.52 2.77 8.23
C HIS A 45 -5.21 3.46 9.56
N ARG A 46 -5.24 4.80 9.59
CA ARG A 46 -5.04 5.57 10.82
C ARG A 46 -6.15 5.32 11.84
N SER A 47 -7.39 5.26 11.39
CA SER A 47 -8.54 4.94 12.24
C SER A 47 -8.43 3.53 12.83
N ASP A 48 -8.03 2.54 12.02
CA ASP A 48 -7.87 1.16 12.49
C ASP A 48 -6.80 1.05 13.60
N ILE A 49 -5.69 1.79 13.48
CA ILE A 49 -4.68 1.88 14.53
C ILE A 49 -5.26 2.55 15.80
N ASN A 50 -5.88 3.72 15.66
CA ASN A 50 -6.38 4.50 16.80
C ASN A 50 -7.51 3.79 17.56
N LEU A 51 -8.33 2.99 16.86
CA LEU A 51 -9.43 2.23 17.45
C LEU A 51 -9.01 0.83 17.93
N GLY A 52 -7.74 0.45 17.81
CA GLY A 52 -7.28 -0.86 18.24
C GLY A 52 -7.73 -2.03 17.35
N ASN A 53 -8.11 -1.77 16.09
CA ASN A 53 -8.57 -2.81 15.18
C ASN A 53 -7.40 -3.64 14.64
N MET A 54 -7.25 -4.88 15.11
CA MET A 54 -6.15 -5.78 14.72
C MET A 54 -6.41 -6.63 13.46
N SER A 55 -7.48 -6.36 12.71
CA SER A 55 -7.83 -7.14 11.52
C SER A 55 -6.82 -6.97 10.36
N GLN A 56 -6.28 -5.76 10.18
CA GLN A 56 -5.32 -5.46 9.11
C GLN A 56 -3.87 -5.71 9.58
N PRO A 57 -2.97 -6.20 8.70
CA PRO A 57 -1.58 -6.46 9.07
C PRO A 57 -0.85 -5.23 9.62
N VAL A 58 -1.12 -4.06 9.05
CA VAL A 58 -0.50 -2.78 9.43
C VAL A 58 -0.95 -2.35 10.82
N SER A 59 -2.25 -2.31 11.07
CA SER A 59 -2.78 -1.91 12.38
C SER A 59 -2.39 -2.90 13.48
N LYS A 60 -2.47 -4.21 13.20
CA LYS A 60 -1.97 -5.25 14.10
C LYS A 60 -0.51 -5.00 14.49
N HIS A 61 0.37 -4.78 13.51
CA HIS A 61 1.78 -4.54 13.78
C HIS A 61 2.01 -3.26 14.60
N PHE A 62 1.33 -2.17 14.27
CA PHE A 62 1.45 -0.91 15.00
C PHE A 62 1.04 -1.07 16.47
N LEU A 63 -0.07 -1.76 16.73
CA LEU A 63 -0.55 -2.03 18.09
C LEU A 63 0.44 -2.93 18.86
N GLU A 64 0.93 -4.01 18.25
CA GLU A 64 1.90 -4.92 18.88
C GLU A 64 3.25 -4.25 19.18
N LYS A 65 3.65 -3.24 18.38
CA LYS A 65 4.88 -2.48 18.58
C LYS A 65 4.71 -1.19 19.38
N GLY A 66 3.49 -0.87 19.82
CA GLY A 66 3.19 0.37 20.53
C GLY A 66 3.44 1.62 19.67
N HIS A 67 3.26 1.53 18.36
CA HIS A 67 3.34 2.66 17.44
C HIS A 67 1.99 3.38 17.33
N SER A 68 2.02 4.70 17.16
CA SER A 68 0.82 5.51 16.93
C SER A 68 0.54 5.73 15.44
N ALA A 69 -0.70 6.08 15.11
CA ALA A 69 -1.11 6.39 13.75
C ALA A 69 -0.37 7.60 13.14
N ASP A 70 0.12 8.52 13.97
CA ASP A 70 0.89 9.70 13.52
C ASP A 70 2.29 9.33 13.01
N GLN A 71 2.81 8.18 13.45
CA GLN A 71 4.08 7.65 12.96
C GLN A 71 3.95 6.95 11.61
N LEU A 72 2.73 6.70 11.13
CA LEU A 72 2.47 6.08 9.83
C LEU A 72 2.78 7.07 8.70
N ARG A 73 3.78 6.74 7.90
CA ARG A 73 4.13 7.47 6.67
C ARG A 73 3.61 6.72 5.46
N PHE A 74 3.31 7.44 4.39
CA PHE A 74 2.86 6.83 3.13
C PHE A 74 3.43 7.54 1.91
N LEU A 75 3.45 6.82 0.79
CA LEU A 75 3.82 7.33 -0.52
C LEU A 75 3.00 6.63 -1.60
N VAL A 76 2.56 7.35 -2.64
CA VAL A 76 1.98 6.74 -3.84
C VAL A 76 3.10 6.27 -4.76
N LEU A 77 3.08 4.98 -5.13
CA LEU A 77 4.07 4.35 -6.00
C LEU A 77 3.69 4.47 -7.48
N GLU A 78 2.42 4.23 -7.79
CA GLU A 78 1.92 4.17 -9.15
C GLU A 78 0.42 4.51 -9.19
N MET A 79 0.00 5.24 -10.22
CA MET A 79 -1.41 5.41 -10.56
C MET A 79 -1.70 4.65 -11.85
N ILE A 80 -2.76 3.85 -11.86
CA ILE A 80 -3.21 3.14 -13.06
C ILE A 80 -4.14 4.07 -13.84
N PRO A 81 -3.76 4.55 -15.04
CA PRO A 81 -4.63 5.42 -15.82
C PRO A 81 -5.86 4.64 -16.35
N PRO A 82 -6.94 5.34 -16.76
CA PRO A 82 -8.02 4.72 -17.50
C PRO A 82 -7.51 3.94 -18.72
N LEU A 83 -8.06 2.74 -18.94
CA LEU A 83 -7.65 1.87 -20.05
C LEU A 83 -8.42 2.26 -21.31
N LYS A 84 -7.69 2.54 -22.41
CA LYS A 84 -8.28 3.01 -23.68
C LYS A 84 -9.16 1.95 -24.37
N ASN A 85 -8.91 0.67 -24.11
CA ASN A 85 -9.52 -0.45 -24.86
C ASN A 85 -10.49 -1.30 -24.01
N GLY A 86 -11.08 -0.73 -22.95
CA GLY A 86 -12.09 -1.44 -22.14
C GLY A 86 -11.56 -2.61 -21.30
N GLY A 87 -10.24 -2.72 -21.10
CA GLY A 87 -9.67 -3.73 -20.21
C GLY A 87 -10.07 -3.53 -18.75
N ASP A 88 -9.88 -4.56 -17.93
CA ASP A 88 -10.15 -4.51 -16.50
C ASP A 88 -9.06 -3.71 -15.76
N ARG A 89 -9.41 -2.48 -15.37
CA ARG A 89 -8.51 -1.56 -14.65
C ARG A 89 -8.25 -2.01 -13.23
N GLU A 90 -9.21 -2.67 -12.58
CA GLU A 90 -9.04 -3.18 -11.22
C GLU A 90 -8.12 -4.41 -11.23
N LEU A 91 -8.30 -5.31 -12.19
CA LEU A 91 -7.36 -6.41 -12.40
C LEU A 91 -5.94 -5.89 -12.62
N ARG A 92 -5.76 -4.89 -13.49
CA ARG A 92 -4.44 -4.26 -13.70
C ARG A 92 -3.89 -3.65 -12.40
N LEU A 93 -4.74 -3.01 -11.60
CA LEU A 93 -4.33 -2.44 -10.31
C LEU A 93 -3.82 -3.52 -9.36
N LYS A 94 -4.53 -4.64 -9.23
CA LYS A 94 -4.10 -5.78 -8.41
C LYS A 94 -2.80 -6.40 -8.92
N GLN A 95 -2.65 -6.60 -10.24
CA GLN A 95 -1.39 -7.07 -10.83
C GLN A 95 -0.21 -6.16 -10.51
N ARG A 96 -0.42 -4.83 -10.55
CA ARG A 96 0.64 -3.86 -10.20
C ARG A 96 0.96 -3.87 -8.70
N GLU A 97 -0.03 -4.04 -7.83
CA GLU A 97 0.19 -4.23 -6.39
C GLU A 97 1.10 -5.43 -6.13
N VAL A 98 0.79 -6.60 -6.73
CA VAL A 98 1.60 -7.81 -6.61
C VAL A 98 3.03 -7.59 -7.10
N TRP A 99 3.18 -6.97 -8.26
CA TRP A 99 4.50 -6.62 -8.79
C TRP A 99 5.29 -5.75 -7.80
N TRP A 100 4.66 -4.76 -7.18
CA TRP A 100 5.30 -3.89 -6.19
C TRP A 100 5.62 -4.60 -4.87
N ILE A 101 4.75 -5.49 -4.38
CA ILE A 101 5.02 -6.32 -3.19
C ILE A 101 6.29 -7.14 -3.42
N HIS A 102 6.37 -7.83 -4.55
CA HIS A 102 7.55 -8.62 -4.90
C HIS A 102 8.79 -7.73 -5.11
N LYS A 103 8.65 -6.63 -5.85
CA LYS A 103 9.76 -5.74 -6.19
C LYS A 103 10.40 -5.08 -4.96
N LEU A 104 9.58 -4.72 -3.96
CA LEU A 104 10.04 -4.06 -2.74
C LEU A 104 10.30 -5.05 -1.58
N GLY A 105 9.97 -6.33 -1.76
CA GLY A 105 10.15 -7.35 -0.73
C GLY A 105 9.32 -7.09 0.52
N SER A 106 8.06 -6.67 0.35
CA SER A 106 7.21 -6.27 1.48
C SER A 106 6.49 -7.44 2.18
N LEU A 107 6.76 -8.68 1.80
CA LEU A 107 6.25 -9.88 2.47
C LEU A 107 6.91 -10.11 3.84
N GLN A 108 6.15 -10.62 4.79
CA GLN A 108 6.67 -11.10 6.06
C GLN A 108 7.74 -12.20 5.86
N PRO A 109 8.80 -12.25 6.69
CA PRO A 109 9.05 -11.39 7.86
C PRO A 109 9.77 -10.05 7.53
N LYS A 110 10.13 -9.81 6.27
CA LYS A 110 10.92 -8.63 5.86
C LYS A 110 10.08 -7.39 5.56
N GLY A 111 8.76 -7.54 5.48
CA GLY A 111 7.78 -6.46 5.43
C GLY A 111 6.48 -6.85 6.13
N LEU A 112 5.40 -6.13 5.84
CA LEU A 112 4.12 -6.23 6.55
C LEU A 112 3.02 -6.96 5.76
N ASN A 113 3.16 -7.13 4.43
CA ASN A 113 2.23 -7.94 3.64
C ASN A 113 2.31 -9.41 4.10
N ARG A 114 1.16 -10.07 4.28
CA ARG A 114 1.11 -11.49 4.68
C ARG A 114 1.35 -12.40 3.49
N ASP A 115 0.62 -12.12 2.42
CA ASP A 115 0.60 -12.86 1.17
C ASP A 115 0.18 -11.92 0.03
N TYR A 116 0.16 -12.47 -1.18
CA TYR A 116 -0.46 -11.91 -2.37
C TYR A 116 -0.91 -13.06 -3.28
N ASP A 117 -1.83 -12.78 -4.20
CA ASP A 117 -2.29 -13.77 -5.17
C ASP A 117 -1.25 -14.00 -6.28
N LEU A 118 -0.73 -15.23 -6.36
CA LEU A 118 0.25 -15.65 -7.36
C LEU A 118 -0.33 -15.74 -8.78
N TYR A 119 -1.66 -15.85 -8.95
CA TYR A 119 -2.30 -15.86 -10.26
C TYR A 119 -2.35 -14.48 -10.93
N LEU A 120 -1.95 -13.43 -10.20
CA LEU A 120 -1.86 -12.05 -10.70
C LEU A 120 -0.45 -11.68 -11.18
N PHE A 121 0.48 -12.63 -11.20
CA PHE A 121 1.83 -12.45 -11.75
C PHE A 121 1.86 -12.49 -13.28
#